data_AF-A0A919HWF5-F1
#
_entry.id   AF-A0A919HWF5-F1
#
_cell.length_a   1.000
_cell.length_b   1.000
_cell.length_c   1.000
_cell.angle_alpha   90.00
_cell.angle_beta   90.00
_cell.angle_gamma   90.00
#
_symmetry.space_group_name_H-M   'P 1'
#
loop_
_entity.id
_entity.type
_entity.pdbx_description
1 polymer ?
#
loop_
_entity_poly.entity_id
_entity_poly.type
_entity_poly.pdbx_seq_one_letter_code
_entity_poly.pdbx_strand_id
1 'polypeptide(L)'
;MGTAVDIAGFNRYLLDCIHRDAGVPVYTIHAEVEGIAYADQFNELLTMAAEEEIQFCPLSQLLPADFSELPSGKVVRGELAGREGWLGREQLLTSGI
;
A
#
# COMPACT_ATOMS: atom_id res chain seq x y z
N MET A 1 -0.49 -11.86 12.71
CA MET A 1 0.77 -11.11 12.69
C MET A 1 1.87 -12.05 12.22
N GLY A 2 2.62 -11.67 11.19
CA GLY A 2 3.62 -12.52 10.54
C GLY A 2 4.79 -12.84 11.47
N THR A 3 5.32 -14.06 11.39
CA THR A 3 6.38 -14.58 12.28
C THR A 3 7.80 -14.29 11.78
N ALA A 4 7.95 -13.52 10.71
CA ALA A 4 9.21 -13.39 9.98
C ALA A 4 10.17 -12.36 10.57
N VAL A 5 9.67 -11.35 11.31
CA VAL A 5 10.48 -10.24 11.84
C VAL A 5 9.97 -9.89 13.22
N ASP A 6 10.88 -9.59 14.14
CA ASP A 6 10.53 -9.04 15.44
C ASP A 6 10.16 -7.55 15.34
N ILE A 7 9.65 -6.99 16.43
CA ILE A 7 9.22 -5.59 16.46
C ILE A 7 10.39 -4.64 16.16
N ALA A 8 11.59 -4.96 16.65
CA ALA A 8 12.78 -4.11 16.46
C ALA A 8 13.26 -4.09 15.00
N GLY A 9 13.20 -5.22 14.29
CA GLY A 9 13.60 -5.33 12.89
C GLY A 9 12.55 -4.84 11.90
N PHE A 10 11.32 -4.56 12.35
CA PHE A 10 10.19 -4.30 11.46
C PHE A 10 10.39 -3.09 10.54
N ASN A 11 10.90 -1.97 11.07
CA ASN A 11 11.14 -0.77 10.27
C ASN A 11 12.20 -1.01 9.18
N ARG A 12 13.33 -1.62 9.53
CA ARG A 12 14.37 -2.01 8.57
C ARG A 12 13.81 -2.92 7.50
N TYR A 13 13.03 -3.94 7.88
CA TYR A 13 12.38 -4.83 6.93
C TYR A 13 11.45 -4.09 5.95
N LEU A 14 10.66 -3.12 6.42
CA LEU A 14 9.80 -2.31 5.57
C LEU A 14 10.61 -1.47 4.58
N LEU A 15 11.65 -0.77 5.04
CA LEU A 15 12.50 0.04 4.16
C LEU A 15 13.19 -0.82 3.10
N ASP A 16 13.70 -1.99 3.49
CA ASP A 16 14.30 -2.92 2.53
C ASP A 16 13.28 -3.44 1.51
N CYS A 17 12.01 -3.58 1.89
CA CYS A 17 10.93 -3.90 0.96
C CYS A 17 10.68 -2.75 -0.02
N ILE A 18 10.64 -1.51 0.47
CA ILE A 18 10.47 -0.30 -0.35
C ILE A 18 11.58 -0.21 -1.41
N HIS A 19 12.85 -0.38 -1.01
CA HIS A 19 14.00 -0.30 -1.93
C HIS A 19 14.03 -1.43 -2.97
N ARG A 20 13.48 -2.61 -2.65
CA ARG A 20 13.43 -3.74 -3.58
C ARG A 20 12.28 -3.65 -4.60
N ASP A 21 11.27 -2.83 -4.35
CA ASP A 21 10.12 -2.70 -5.23
C ASP A 21 10.51 -1.87 -6.48
N ALA A 22 10.19 -2.40 -7.66
CA ALA A 22 10.50 -1.76 -8.94
C ALA A 22 9.36 -0.87 -9.48
N GLY A 23 8.20 -0.89 -8.82
CA GLY A 23 7.03 -0.09 -9.14
C GLY A 23 6.91 1.13 -8.23
N VAL A 24 5.70 1.39 -7.75
CA VAL A 24 5.45 2.41 -6.74
C VAL A 24 5.08 1.72 -5.44
N PRO A 25 6.01 1.60 -4.47
CA PRO A 25 5.72 0.93 -3.21
C PRO A 25 4.63 1.71 -2.44
N VAL A 26 3.52 1.04 -2.14
CA VAL A 26 2.42 1.59 -1.33
C VAL A 26 2.50 1.02 0.07
N TYR A 27 2.86 1.86 1.04
CA TYR A 27 2.83 1.49 2.44
C TYR A 27 1.47 1.83 3.07
N THR A 28 0.75 0.80 3.52
CA THR A 28 -0.57 0.96 4.17
C THR A 28 -0.39 0.97 5.68
N ILE A 29 -0.92 2.00 6.33
CA ILE A 29 -0.90 2.17 7.79
C ILE A 29 -2.30 2.00 8.39
N HIS A 30 -2.38 1.53 9.63
CA HIS A 30 -3.60 1.45 10.42
C HIS A 30 -3.53 2.51 11.52
N ALA A 31 -4.46 3.47 11.52
CA ALA A 31 -4.47 4.54 12.51
C ALA A 31 -4.44 4.03 13.97
N GLU A 32 -5.07 2.89 14.24
CA GLU A 32 -5.13 2.28 15.56
C GLU A 32 -3.79 1.65 16.01
N VAL A 33 -2.93 1.25 15.07
CA VAL A 33 -1.68 0.55 15.35
C VAL A 33 -0.50 1.51 15.22
N GLU A 34 -0.22 2.00 14.01
CA GLU A 34 0.87 2.93 13.74
C GLU A 34 0.60 4.35 14.29
N GLY A 35 -0.66 4.71 14.50
CA GLY A 35 -1.04 6.03 15.05
C GLY A 35 -1.22 6.08 16.57
N ILE A 36 -1.25 4.93 17.26
CA ILE A 36 -1.45 4.87 18.72
C ILE A 36 -0.46 3.90 19.36
N ALA A 37 -0.61 2.60 19.14
CA ALA A 37 0.14 1.58 19.87
C ALA A 37 1.65 1.56 19.53
N TYR A 38 2.01 1.99 18.31
CA TYR A 38 3.38 1.99 17.77
C TYR A 38 3.75 3.37 17.19
N ALA A 39 3.20 4.44 17.76
CA ALA A 39 3.45 5.81 17.29
C ALA A 39 4.95 6.18 17.31
N ASP A 40 5.68 5.75 18.34
CA ASP A 40 7.12 6.00 18.45
C ASP A 40 7.92 5.26 17.36
N GLN A 41 7.59 3.99 17.12
CA GLN A 41 8.21 3.19 16.05
C GLN A 41 7.88 3.75 14.67
N PHE A 42 6.66 4.26 14.47
CA PHE A 42 6.29 4.93 13.23
C PHE A 42 7.08 6.23 13.03
N ASN A 43 7.29 7.02 14.09
CA ASN A 43 8.12 8.21 14.01
C ASN A 43 9.60 7.88 13.68
N GLU A 44 10.13 6.80 14.26
CA GLU A 44 11.45 6.27 13.90
C GLU A 44 11.52 5.85 12.43
N LEU A 45 10.49 5.15 11.92
CA LEU A 45 10.40 4.78 10.50
C LEU A 45 10.48 6.00 9.60
N LEU A 46 9.75 7.08 9.92
CA LEU A 46 9.77 8.32 9.14
C LEU A 46 11.15 8.99 9.16
N THR A 47 11.84 8.95 10.29
CA THR A 47 13.21 9.47 10.42
C THR A 47 14.18 8.68 9.53
N MET A 48 14.17 7.35 9.66
CA MET A 48 15.02 6.47 8.85
C MET A 48 14.72 6.61 7.35
N ALA A 49 13.44 6.70 6.98
CA ALA A 49 13.05 6.89 5.59
C ALA A 49 13.59 8.21 5.01
N ALA A 50 13.54 9.29 5.79
CA ALA A 50 14.09 10.58 5.38
C ALA A 50 15.63 10.53 5.23
N GLU A 51 16.33 9.84 6.14
CA GLU A 51 17.78 9.60 6.04
C GLU A 51 18.18 8.78 4.81
N GLU A 52 17.30 7.90 4.35
CA GLU A 52 17.45 7.09 3.14
C GLU A 52 16.85 7.75 1.89
N GLU A 53 16.55 9.05 1.96
CA GLU A 53 16.04 9.88 0.86
C GLU A 53 14.69 9.41 0.28
N ILE A 54 13.91 8.64 1.04
CA ILE A 54 12.56 8.19 0.65
C ILE A 54 11.57 9.35 0.81
N GLN A 55 10.83 9.64 -0.25
CA GLN A 55 9.78 10.66 -0.26
C GLN A 55 8.41 10.01 -0.25
N PHE A 56 7.63 10.28 0.80
CA PHE A 56 6.23 9.88 0.85
C PHE A 56 5.35 10.91 0.13
N CYS A 57 4.43 10.43 -0.71
CA CYS A 57 3.40 11.24 -1.32
C CYS A 57 2.02 10.60 -1.12
N PRO A 58 0.94 11.39 -1.04
CA PRO A 58 -0.40 10.85 -1.09
C PRO A 58 -0.65 10.22 -2.46
N LEU A 59 -1.40 9.11 -2.50
CA LEU A 59 -1.67 8.38 -3.75
C LEU A 59 -2.30 9.25 -4.85
N SER A 60 -3.02 10.31 -4.47
CA SER A 60 -3.60 11.25 -5.44
C SER A 60 -2.56 11.96 -6.31
N GLN A 61 -1.31 12.12 -5.83
CA GLN A 61 -0.23 12.71 -6.62
C GLN A 61 0.34 11.75 -7.67
N LEU A 62 0.03 10.46 -7.57
CA LEU A 62 0.41 9.44 -8.56
C LEU A 62 -0.62 9.32 -9.70
N LEU A 63 -1.76 10.00 -9.58
CA LEU A 63 -2.80 9.98 -10.60
C LEU A 63 -2.44 10.91 -11.76
N PRO A 64 -2.86 10.59 -13.00
CA PRO A 64 -2.75 11.50 -14.12
C PRO A 64 -3.53 12.80 -13.84
N ALA A 65 -3.09 13.90 -14.42
CA ALA A 65 -3.75 15.19 -14.27
C ALA A 65 -5.17 15.19 -14.89
N ASP A 66 -5.37 14.43 -15.97
CA ASP A 66 -6.66 14.22 -16.60
C ASP A 66 -7.23 12.85 -16.16
N PHE A 67 -8.28 12.88 -15.34
CA PHE A 67 -8.91 11.65 -14.85
C PHE A 67 -9.72 10.92 -15.92
N SER A 68 -9.98 11.53 -17.08
CA SER A 68 -10.57 10.82 -18.21
C SER A 68 -9.62 9.79 -18.84
N GLU A 69 -8.31 9.88 -18.56
CA GLU A 69 -7.31 8.89 -18.94
C GLU A 69 -7.37 7.62 -18.07
N LEU A 70 -8.03 7.67 -16.91
CA LEU A 70 -8.15 6.52 -16.03
C LEU A 70 -9.11 5.49 -16.62
N PRO A 71 -8.79 4.19 -16.54
CA PRO A 71 -9.66 3.15 -17.05
C PRO A 71 -10.97 3.13 -16.26
N SER A 72 -12.08 3.07 -16.98
CA SER A 72 -13.40 2.93 -16.36
C SER A 72 -13.65 1.48 -15.98
N GLY A 73 -14.16 1.26 -14.77
CA GLY A 73 -14.47 -0.07 -14.25
C GLY A 73 -15.77 -0.07 -13.46
N LYS A 74 -16.26 -1.27 -13.17
CA LYS A 74 -17.36 -1.48 -12.22
C LYS A 74 -16.96 -2.48 -11.16
N VAL A 75 -17.52 -2.31 -9.96
CA VAL A 75 -17.35 -3.29 -8.89
C VAL A 75 -18.35 -4.42 -9.10
N VAL A 76 -17.85 -5.65 -9.23
CA VAL A 76 -18.67 -6.86 -9.35
C VAL A 76 -18.38 -7.82 -8.21
N ARG A 77 -19.32 -8.69 -7.91
CA ARG A 77 -19.07 -9.82 -7.00
C ARG A 77 -18.20 -10.85 -7.70
N GLY A 78 -17.14 -11.28 -7.04
CA GLY A 78 -16.28 -12.38 -7.48
C GLY A 78 -15.83 -13.22 -6.30
N GLU A 79 -15.40 -14.44 -6.59
CA GLU A 79 -14.78 -15.32 -5.60
C GLU A 79 -13.27 -15.31 -5.80
N LEU A 80 -12.52 -15.52 -4.71
CA LEU A 80 -11.05 -15.57 -4.72
C LEU A 80 -10.61 -16.89 -4.11
N ALA A 81 -9.76 -17.63 -4.81
CA ALA A 81 -9.24 -18.91 -4.33
C ALA A 81 -8.59 -18.75 -2.95
N GLY A 82 -8.94 -19.66 -2.02
CA GLY A 82 -8.44 -19.62 -0.64
C GLY A 82 -9.22 -18.69 0.30
N ARG A 83 -10.32 -18.07 -0.15
CA ARG A 83 -11.21 -17.27 0.70
C ARG A 83 -12.66 -17.74 0.54
N GLU A 84 -13.34 -17.97 1.67
CA GLU A 84 -14.78 -18.22 1.67
C GLU A 84 -15.59 -16.94 1.43
N GLY A 85 -16.70 -17.09 0.69
CA GLY A 85 -17.61 -16.00 0.36
C GLY A 85 -17.19 -15.16 -0.85
N TRP A 86 -17.99 -14.12 -1.14
CA TRP A 86 -17.74 -13.21 -2.26
C TRP A 86 -16.99 -11.95 -1.83
N LEU A 87 -16.31 -11.37 -2.80
CA LEU A 87 -15.56 -10.13 -2.74
C LEU A 87 -16.07 -9.15 -3.80
N GLY A 88 -16.03 -7.86 -3.48
CA GLY A 88 -16.06 -6.83 -4.51
C GLY A 88 -14.73 -6.84 -5.25
N ARG A 89 -14.73 -7.11 -6.55
CA ARG A 89 -13.56 -6.98 -7.41
C ARG A 89 -13.83 -5.99 -8.54
N GLU A 90 -12.79 -5.30 -8.98
CA GLU A 90 -12.87 -4.47 -10.18
C GLU A 90 -13.06 -5.35 -11.42
N GLN A 91 -13.96 -4.92 -12.31
CA GLN A 91 -14.05 -5.37 -13.68
C GLN A 91 -13.91 -4.14 -14.58
N LEU A 92 -12.80 -4.07 -15.32
CA LEU A 92 -12.60 -3.03 -16.32
C LEU A 92 -13.72 -3.11 -17.38
N LEU A 93 -14.27 -1.96 -17.73
CA LEU A 93 -15.10 -1.80 -18.90
C LEU A 93 -14.14 -1.74 -20.09
N THR A 94 -13.95 -2.85 -20.79
CA THR A 94 -13.20 -2.82 -22.05
C THR A 94 -13.89 -1.84 -23.00
N SER A 95 -13.15 -0.83 -23.48
CA SER A 95 -13.56 -0.08 -24.67
C SER A 95 -13.71 -1.09 -25.79
N GLY A 96 -14.94 -1.39 -26.17
CA GLY A 96 -15.23 -2.35 -27.22
C GLY A 96 -14.53 -1.94 -28.51
N ILE A 97 -13.84 -2.90 -29.11
CA ILE A 97 -13.86 -3.09 -30.57
C ILE A 97 -14.55 -4.41 -30.79
#